data_AF-A0A7C6NYB5-F1
#
_entry.id   AF-A0A7C6NYB5-F1
#
_cell.length_a   1.000
_cell.length_b   1.000
_cell.length_c   1.000
_cell.angle_alpha   90.00
_cell.angle_beta   90.00
_cell.angle_gamma   90.00
#
_symmetry.space_group_name_H-M   'P 1'
#
loop_
_entity.id
_entity.type
_entity.pdbx_description
1 polymer ?
#
loop_
_entity_poly.entity_id
_entity_poly.type
_entity_poly.pdbx_seq_one_letter_code
_entity_poly.pdbx_strand_id
1 'polypeptide(L)'
;MADQMLNAYEKTIKDEATQVVYKLVFKNALYSLECYYEQMKHKNYCYLENFTEDEGEAEFFLHLIAKGKALPIHIKDIAEDYFGKRFSVPKGYPRDL
;
A
#
# COMPACT_ATOMS: atom_id res chain seq x y z
N MET A 1 -12.34 -5.37 31.05
CA MET A 1 -12.08 -6.38 30.00
C MET A 1 -12.02 -5.64 28.67
N ALA A 2 -10.81 -5.38 28.16
CA ALA A 2 -10.57 -4.99 26.78
C ALA A 2 -9.14 -5.42 26.45
N ASP A 3 -8.93 -6.73 26.57
CA ASP A 3 -7.75 -7.41 26.10
C ASP A 3 -8.00 -7.74 24.63
N GLN A 4 -7.33 -7.02 23.72
CA GLN A 4 -7.03 -7.47 22.37
C GLN A 4 -5.98 -6.55 21.74
N MET A 5 -4.73 -6.87 22.11
CA MET A 5 -3.56 -7.00 21.23
C MET A 5 -3.15 -5.82 20.33
N LEU A 6 -1.84 -5.58 20.28
CA LEU A 6 -1.16 -4.96 19.14
C LEU A 6 -1.34 -5.82 17.87
N ASN A 7 -2.59 -6.00 17.42
CA ASN A 7 -2.93 -6.80 16.27
C ASN A 7 -2.50 -6.03 15.03
N ALA A 8 -1.47 -6.54 14.35
CA ALA A 8 -1.17 -6.12 13.00
C ALA A 8 -2.43 -6.31 12.15
N TYR A 9 -3.09 -5.21 11.80
CA TYR A 9 -4.24 -5.21 10.91
C TYR A 9 -3.72 -5.27 9.48
N GLU A 10 -4.14 -6.26 8.71
CA GLU A 10 -3.82 -6.33 7.28
C GLU A 10 -5.09 -6.47 6.45
N LYS A 11 -5.24 -5.60 5.44
CA LYS A 11 -6.35 -5.63 4.50
C LYS A 11 -5.83 -5.85 3.11
N THR A 12 -6.25 -6.94 2.48
CA THR A 12 -5.81 -7.28 1.13
C THR A 12 -6.97 -7.16 0.15
N ILE A 13 -6.78 -6.39 -0.91
CA ILE A 13 -7.68 -6.31 -2.06
C ILE A 13 -6.94 -6.88 -3.26
N LYS A 14 -7.57 -7.80 -3.97
CA LYS A 14 -7.03 -8.38 -5.20
C LYS A 14 -7.89 -7.92 -6.37
N ASP A 15 -7.25 -7.39 -7.39
CA ASP A 15 -7.90 -7.11 -8.66
C ASP A 15 -7.63 -8.27 -9.62
N GLU A 16 -8.67 -9.05 -9.94
CA GLU A 16 -8.57 -10.21 -10.83
C GLU A 16 -8.27 -9.81 -12.29
N ALA A 17 -8.63 -8.59 -12.69
CA ALA A 17 -8.44 -8.12 -14.07
C ALA A 17 -6.97 -7.76 -14.37
N THR A 18 -6.26 -7.20 -13.41
CA THR A 18 -4.86 -6.77 -13.52
C THR A 18 -3.90 -7.66 -12.76
N GLN A 19 -4.41 -8.63 -12.00
CA GLN A 19 -3.65 -9.49 -11.09
C GLN A 19 -2.81 -8.69 -10.07
N VAL A 20 -3.23 -7.47 -9.76
CA VAL A 20 -2.57 -6.62 -8.77
C VAL A 20 -3.17 -6.90 -7.40
N VAL A 21 -2.30 -7.08 -6.43
CA VAL A 21 -2.62 -7.23 -5.01
C VAL A 21 -2.25 -5.94 -4.30
N TYR A 22 -3.22 -5.37 -3.62
CA TYR A 22 -3.07 -4.22 -2.73
C TYR A 22 -3.22 -4.71 -1.30
N LYS A 23 -2.22 -4.47 -0.47
CA LYS A 23 -2.18 -4.93 0.91
C LYS A 23 -1.86 -3.76 1.82
N LEU A 24 -2.84 -3.35 2.61
CA LEU A 24 -2.66 -2.41 3.70
C LEU A 24 -2.17 -3.16 4.94
N VAL A 25 -1.16 -2.63 5.62
CA VAL A 25 -0.54 -3.22 6.81
C VAL A 25 -0.42 -2.17 7.89
N PHE A 26 -1.06 -2.39 9.02
CA PHE A 26 -0.93 -1.56 10.22
C PHE A 26 0.18 -2.11 11.11
N LYS A 27 1.20 -1.30 11.37
CA LYS A 27 2.34 -1.67 12.21
C LYS A 27 2.83 -0.43 12.97
N ASN A 28 3.11 -0.58 14.27
CA ASN A 28 3.66 0.50 15.11
C ASN A 28 2.82 1.79 15.07
N ALA A 29 1.50 1.69 15.13
CA ALA A 29 0.56 2.82 15.04
C ALA A 29 0.57 3.56 13.70
N LEU A 30 1.16 2.97 12.65
CA LEU A 30 1.26 3.55 11.32
C LEU A 30 0.76 2.55 10.27
N TYR A 31 0.07 3.06 9.26
CA TYR A 31 -0.37 2.30 8.11
C TYR A 31 0.71 2.33 7.03
N SER A 32 1.01 1.16 6.50
CA SER A 32 1.90 0.91 5.38
C SER A 32 1.10 0.26 4.26
N LEU A 33 1.48 0.51 3.01
CA LEU A 33 0.82 -0.05 1.84
C LEU A 33 1.82 -0.83 1.01
N GLU A 34 1.47 -2.07 0.73
CA GLU A 34 2.21 -2.99 -0.13
C GLU A 34 1.40 -3.27 -1.39
N CYS A 35 2.01 -3.15 -2.56
CA CYS A 35 1.34 -3.38 -3.84
C CYS A 35 2.25 -4.20 -4.78
N TYR A 36 1.74 -5.30 -5.32
CA TYR A 36 2.49 -6.17 -6.20
C TYR A 36 1.60 -6.98 -7.13
N TYR A 37 2.15 -7.47 -8.24
CA TYR A 37 1.45 -8.44 -9.09
C TYR A 37 1.52 -9.84 -8.50
N GLU A 38 0.38 -10.53 -8.43
CA GLU A 38 0.27 -11.88 -7.87
C GLU A 38 1.17 -12.88 -8.62
N GLN A 39 1.26 -12.76 -9.94
CA GLN A 39 2.10 -13.63 -10.79
C GLN A 39 3.56 -13.15 -10.95
N MET A 40 3.86 -11.90 -10.56
CA MET A 40 5.18 -11.27 -10.80
C MET A 40 5.66 -10.46 -9.60
N LYS A 41 5.85 -11.14 -8.46
CA LYS A 41 6.34 -10.51 -7.21
C LYS A 41 7.68 -9.77 -7.32
N HIS A 42 8.52 -10.10 -8.30
CA HIS A 42 9.91 -9.60 -8.36
C HIS A 42 10.15 -8.36 -9.23
N LYS A 43 9.28 -8.04 -10.21
CA LYS A 43 9.56 -6.96 -11.18
C LYS A 43 8.79 -5.67 -10.92
N ASN A 44 7.61 -5.75 -10.32
CA ASN A 44 6.71 -4.61 -10.16
C ASN A 44 6.08 -4.66 -8.76
N TYR A 45 6.92 -4.41 -7.77
CA TYR A 45 6.55 -4.37 -6.35
C TYR A 45 6.79 -2.96 -5.84
N CYS A 46 5.84 -2.43 -5.08
CA CYS A 46 5.91 -1.14 -4.44
C CYS A 46 5.51 -1.26 -2.97
N TYR A 47 6.32 -0.67 -2.10
CA TYR A 47 6.06 -0.64 -0.67
C TYR A 47 6.20 0.79 -0.14
N LEU A 48 5.09 1.32 0.34
CA LEU A 48 4.99 2.59 1.02
C LEU A 48 4.92 2.32 2.52
N GLU A 49 6.04 2.53 3.19
CA GLU A 49 6.10 2.40 4.64
C GLU A 49 5.55 3.66 5.31
N ASN A 50 4.75 3.48 6.38
CA ASN A 50 4.31 4.54 7.29
C ASN A 50 3.69 5.75 6.57
N PHE A 51 2.78 5.50 5.62
CA PHE A 51 2.25 6.57 4.79
C PHE A 51 1.21 7.44 5.52
N THR A 52 0.46 6.87 6.45
CA THR A 52 -0.49 7.60 7.30
C THR A 52 -0.63 6.94 8.67
N GLU A 53 -1.06 7.70 9.67
CA GLU A 53 -1.48 7.23 10.99
C GLU A 53 -3.02 7.12 11.11
N ASP A 54 -3.76 7.71 10.16
CA ASP A 54 -5.22 7.72 10.15
C ASP A 54 -5.79 6.50 9.42
N GLU A 55 -6.61 5.70 10.12
CA GLU A 55 -7.25 4.49 9.58
C GLU A 55 -8.18 4.82 8.41
N GLY A 56 -8.98 5.87 8.55
CA GLY A 56 -9.98 6.26 7.57
C GLY A 56 -9.33 6.67 6.25
N GLU A 57 -8.28 7.48 6.32
CA GLU A 57 -7.47 7.83 5.16
C GLU A 57 -6.77 6.61 4.55
N ALA A 58 -6.23 5.72 5.38
CA ALA A 58 -5.56 4.51 4.91
C ALA A 58 -6.49 3.60 4.12
N GLU A 59 -7.68 3.35 4.65
CA GLU A 59 -8.71 2.54 3.99
C GLU A 59 -9.25 3.23 2.75
N PHE A 60 -9.52 4.53 2.81
CA PHE A 60 -10.02 5.28 1.66
C PHE A 60 -9.01 5.25 0.52
N PHE A 61 -7.73 5.47 0.81
CA PHE A 61 -6.65 5.40 -0.17
C PHE A 61 -6.55 4.00 -0.79
N LEU A 62 -6.61 2.93 0.02
CA LEU A 62 -6.60 1.55 -0.46
C LEU A 62 -7.76 1.26 -1.43
N HIS A 63 -8.97 1.72 -1.10
CA HIS A 63 -10.12 1.57 -2.00
C HIS A 63 -9.98 2.40 -3.27
N LEU A 64 -9.41 3.60 -3.18
CA LEU A 64 -9.19 4.49 -4.30
C LEU A 64 -8.22 3.90 -5.32
N ILE A 65 -7.07 3.38 -4.87
CA ILE A 65 -6.08 2.73 -5.75
C ILE A 65 -6.62 1.42 -6.34
N ALA A 66 -7.36 0.63 -5.56
CA ALA A 66 -7.94 -0.62 -6.03
C ALA A 66 -9.02 -0.36 -7.10
N LYS A 67 -9.90 0.62 -6.88
CA LYS A 67 -10.92 1.04 -7.84
C LYS A 67 -10.30 1.66 -9.10
N GLY A 68 -9.22 2.43 -8.93
CA GLY A 68 -8.47 3.04 -10.04
C GLY A 68 -7.60 2.05 -10.82
N LYS A 69 -7.48 0.79 -10.38
CA LYS A 69 -6.58 -0.23 -10.95
C LYS A 69 -5.14 0.28 -11.05
N ALA A 70 -4.70 0.99 -10.01
CA ALA A 70 -3.40 1.63 -9.99
C ALA A 70 -2.28 0.58 -10.01
N LEU A 71 -1.34 0.71 -10.93
CA LEU A 71 -0.22 -0.22 -11.01
C LEU A 71 0.78 0.06 -9.89
N PRO A 72 1.49 -0.97 -9.36
CA PRO A 72 2.49 -0.82 -8.29
C PRO A 72 3.48 0.31 -8.54
N ILE A 73 3.93 0.47 -9.79
CA ILE A 73 4.87 1.51 -10.22
C ILE A 73 4.38 2.94 -10.00
N HIS A 74 3.06 3.17 -10.02
CA HIS A 74 2.44 4.49 -9.87
C HIS A 74 1.93 4.75 -8.46
N ILE A 75 1.84 3.72 -7.61
CA ILE A 75 1.32 3.84 -6.24
C ILE A 75 2.06 4.91 -5.44
N LYS A 76 3.39 5.02 -5.64
CA LYS A 76 4.19 6.03 -4.96
C LYS A 76 3.78 7.44 -5.39
N ASP A 77 3.74 7.71 -6.69
CA ASP A 77 3.38 9.03 -7.22
C ASP A 77 1.95 9.42 -6.83
N ILE A 78 1.01 8.46 -6.88
CA ILE A 78 -0.38 8.66 -6.46
C ILE A 78 -0.45 8.97 -4.96
N ALA A 79 0.33 8.29 -4.12
CA ALA A 79 0.38 8.59 -2.71
C ALA A 79 0.97 9.97 -2.44
N GLU A 80 2.07 10.32 -3.11
CA GLU A 80 2.70 11.64 -2.95
C GLU A 80 1.78 12.78 -3.38
N ASP A 81 1.00 12.59 -4.44
CA ASP A 81 -0.03 13.52 -4.91
C ASP A 81 -1.20 13.61 -3.92
N TYR A 82 -1.72 12.47 -3.45
CA TYR A 82 -2.86 12.41 -2.54
C TYR A 82 -2.56 13.01 -1.16
N PHE A 83 -1.43 12.63 -0.56
CA PHE A 83 -1.04 13.10 0.78
C PHE A 83 -0.24 14.41 0.76
N GLY A 84 0.14 14.91 -0.42
CA GLY A 84 0.93 16.13 -0.57
C GLY A 84 2.32 16.06 0.10
N LYS A 85 2.83 14.86 0.40
CA LYS A 85 4.10 14.65 1.10
C LYS A 85 4.94 13.58 0.42
N ARG A 86 6.26 13.72 0.54
CA ARG A 86 7.22 12.86 -0.14
C ARG A 86 7.47 11.59 0.65
N PHE A 87 7.21 10.43 0.03
CA PHE A 87 7.43 9.14 0.68
C PHE A 87 8.78 8.54 0.30
N SER A 88 9.46 7.98 1.29
CA SER A 88 10.71 7.27 1.09
C SER A 88 10.43 5.80 0.80
N VAL A 89 10.60 5.36 -0.44
CA VAL A 89 10.69 3.92 -0.76
C VAL A 89 12.05 3.40 -0.31
N PRO A 90 12.12 2.25 0.38
CA PRO A 90 13.39 1.67 0.81
C PRO A 90 14.34 1.47 -0.38
N LYS A 91 15.63 1.77 -0.19
CA LYS A 91 16.68 1.49 -1.19
C LYS A 91 16.75 -0.02 -1.42
N GLY A 92 16.27 -0.50 -2.55
CA GLY A 92 16.24 -1.93 -2.88
C GLY A 92 15.11 -2.35 -3.83
N TYR A 93 14.12 -1.49 -4.03
CA TYR A 93 13.03 -1.74 -4.97
C TYR A 93 13.36 -1.17 -6.36
N PRO A 94 13.21 -1.97 -7.44
CA PRO A 94 13.52 -1.53 -8.78
C PRO A 94 12.61 -0.35 -9.16
N ARG A 95 13.23 0.82 -9.31
CA ARG A 95 12.62 1.96 -10.01
C ARG A 95 12.97 1.82 -11.48
N ASP A 96 12.39 0.83 -12.14
CA ASP A 96 12.55 0.69 -13.59
C ASP A 96 11.29 1.19 -14.27
N LEU A 97 11.30 2.47 -14.62
CA LEU A 97 11.03 2.92 -15.99
C LEU A 97 11.74 4.25 -16.27
#